data_AF-A0A0C9VAG6-F1
#
_entry.id   AF-A0A0C9VAG6-F1
#
_cell.length_a   1.000
_cell.length_b   1.000
_cell.length_c   1.000
_cell.angle_alpha   90.00
_cell.angle_beta   90.00
_cell.angle_gamma   90.00
#
_symmetry.space_group_name_H-M   'P 1'
#
loop_
_entity.id
_entity.type
_entity.pdbx_description
1 polymer ?
#
loop_
_entity_poly.entity_id
_entity_poly.type
_entity_poly.pdbx_seq_one_letter_code
_entity_poly.pdbx_strand_id
1 'polypeptide(L)'
;MPAYIQCEKSRNKEDRITALCMLLRRLAYPARLVDVEMQFGWEKSRFSRITYLTAAFLWQRWKHLLRFDSRRLTPAKLAWFAAAFKSKGAPLDCIAGLIDRTLQKNARPVRNQRIVYNGWKRIHCLKYHAVVSPDGLVIHVHGPVDGRRHDETVYKESGLADILDKHFWTPNHQPLFLYGDPAYSVAAHMMSPFKGPVVTQDQRAFNRAMSKIREPVEWIFKEVAQQFTFIDFSRSQKILLSPCGLFYLVSLLLCNAHTILHYPQTPQYFACPPPTLEEYFIG
;
A
#
# COMPACT_ATOMS: atom_id res chain seq x y z
N MET A 1 -6.56 -19.73 3.94
CA MET A 1 -5.96 -20.34 2.74
C MET A 1 -6.50 -21.76 2.57
N PRO A 2 -6.65 -22.27 1.34
CA PRO A 2 -7.00 -23.68 1.10
C PRO A 2 -5.93 -24.59 1.72
N ALA A 3 -6.26 -25.87 1.96
CA ALA A 3 -5.29 -26.84 2.51
C ALA A 3 -4.05 -26.99 1.62
N TYR A 4 -4.24 -26.88 0.30
CA TYR A 4 -3.18 -26.99 -0.71
C TYR A 4 -3.29 -25.86 -1.74
N ILE A 5 -2.13 -25.43 -2.23
CA ILE A 5 -1.99 -24.60 -3.43
C ILE A 5 -1.51 -25.52 -4.55
N GLN A 6 -2.30 -25.63 -5.62
CA GLN A 6 -2.02 -26.54 -6.73
C GLN A 6 -2.07 -25.80 -8.06
N CYS A 7 -1.13 -26.11 -8.95
CA CYS A 7 -1.18 -25.67 -10.33
C CYS A 7 -2.07 -26.61 -11.14
N GLU A 8 -3.10 -26.09 -11.80
CA GLU A 8 -3.98 -26.92 -12.66
C GLU A 8 -3.23 -27.50 -13.87
N LYS A 9 -2.18 -26.81 -14.33
CA LYS A 9 -1.42 -27.16 -15.54
C LYS A 9 -0.17 -28.00 -15.27
N SER A 10 0.10 -28.37 -14.01
CA SER A 10 1.24 -29.22 -13.66
C SER A 10 0.97 -30.07 -12.42
N ARG A 11 1.88 -30.99 -12.09
CA ARG A 11 1.80 -31.78 -10.85
C ARG A 11 2.26 -31.00 -9.61
N ASN A 12 2.54 -29.70 -9.73
CA ASN A 12 3.05 -28.90 -8.63
C ASN A 12 1.93 -28.63 -7.62
N LYS A 13 2.15 -29.10 -6.40
CA LYS A 13 1.23 -28.98 -5.27
C LYS A 13 2.06 -28.79 -4.01
N GLU A 14 1.67 -27.83 -3.18
CA GLU A 14 2.28 -27.59 -1.88
C GLU A 14 1.17 -27.38 -0.85
N ASP A 15 1.41 -27.79 0.39
CA ASP A 15 0.51 -27.47 1.49
C ASP A 15 0.52 -25.95 1.77
N ARG A 16 -0.51 -25.48 2.47
CA ARG A 16 -0.72 -24.04 2.73
C ARG A 16 0.43 -23.36 3.46
N ILE A 17 1.11 -24.07 4.37
CA ILE A 17 2.20 -23.49 5.16
C ILE A 17 3.44 -23.38 4.28
N THR A 18 3.83 -24.45 3.59
CA THR A 18 4.97 -24.45 2.67
C THR A 18 4.76 -23.43 1.54
N ALA A 19 3.55 -23.36 0.98
CA ALA A 19 3.22 -22.40 -0.07
C ALA A 19 3.30 -20.93 0.40
N LEU A 20 2.93 -20.65 1.66
CA LEU A 20 3.09 -19.33 2.27
C LEU A 20 4.57 -19.03 2.54
N CYS A 21 5.32 -19.98 3.12
CA CYS A 21 6.76 -19.86 3.35
C CYS A 21 7.53 -19.60 2.05
N MET A 22 7.16 -20.27 0.95
CA MET A 22 7.73 -20.03 -0.37
C MET A 22 7.49 -18.57 -0.81
N LEU A 23 6.26 -18.08 -0.67
CA LEU A 23 5.93 -16.69 -1.02
C LEU A 23 6.70 -15.69 -0.16
N LEU A 24 6.73 -15.89 1.16
CA LEU A 24 7.48 -15.04 2.09
C LEU A 24 8.97 -15.05 1.74
N ARG A 25 9.56 -16.22 1.47
CA ARG A 25 10.95 -16.34 1.03
C ARG A 25 11.21 -15.59 -0.28
N ARG A 26 10.26 -15.63 -1.21
CA ARG A 26 10.34 -14.90 -2.50
C ARG A 26 10.32 -13.40 -2.30
N LEU A 27 9.48 -12.89 -1.38
CA LEU A 27 9.29 -11.47 -1.13
C LEU A 27 10.37 -10.88 -0.21
N ALA A 28 10.88 -11.64 0.74
CA ALA A 28 11.83 -11.17 1.74
C ALA A 28 13.14 -10.63 1.12
N TYR A 29 13.70 -11.33 0.12
CA TYR A 29 14.97 -10.92 -0.47
C TYR A 29 15.12 -11.35 -1.94
N PRO A 30 15.74 -10.52 -2.82
CA PRO A 30 16.04 -10.92 -4.19
C PRO A 30 17.03 -12.08 -4.24
N ALA A 31 16.56 -13.23 -4.72
CA ALA A 31 17.39 -14.42 -4.95
C ALA A 31 17.15 -14.99 -6.35
N ARG A 32 18.20 -15.56 -6.97
CA ARG A 32 18.03 -16.33 -8.20
C ARG A 32 17.29 -17.62 -7.82
N LEU A 33 16.48 -18.12 -8.74
CA LEU A 33 15.71 -19.34 -8.47
C LEU A 33 16.65 -20.55 -8.21
N VAL A 34 17.81 -20.59 -8.87
CA VAL A 34 18.82 -21.65 -8.66
C VAL A 34 19.40 -21.61 -7.24
N ASP A 35 19.60 -20.43 -6.67
CA ASP A 35 20.12 -20.30 -5.30
C ASP A 35 19.08 -20.81 -4.28
N VAL A 36 17.80 -20.53 -4.53
CA VAL A 36 16.69 -21.04 -3.70
C VAL A 36 16.58 -22.56 -3.82
N GLU A 37 16.74 -23.11 -5.02
CA GLU A 37 16.76 -24.56 -5.26
C GLU A 37 17.90 -25.24 -4.51
N MET A 38 19.11 -24.68 -4.54
CA MET A 38 20.26 -25.18 -3.79
C MET A 38 20.06 -25.09 -2.26
N GLN A 39 19.41 -24.03 -1.77
CA GLN A 39 19.20 -23.81 -0.33
C GLN A 39 18.11 -24.70 0.27
N PHE A 40 17.00 -24.90 -0.45
CA PHE A 40 15.78 -25.51 0.10
C PHE A 40 15.35 -26.79 -0.63
N GLY A 41 16.02 -27.18 -1.72
CA GLY A 41 15.57 -28.27 -2.60
C GLY A 41 14.29 -27.92 -3.37
N TRP A 42 13.91 -26.64 -3.41
CA TRP A 42 12.72 -26.19 -4.12
C TRP A 42 13.03 -25.97 -5.60
N GLU A 43 12.62 -26.93 -6.43
CA GLU A 43 12.77 -26.84 -7.88
C GLU A 43 12.29 -25.49 -8.42
N LYS A 44 13.10 -24.87 -9.29
CA LYS A 44 12.94 -23.46 -9.74
C LYS A 44 11.53 -23.17 -10.24
N SER A 45 11.01 -24.04 -11.10
CA SER A 45 9.73 -23.89 -11.75
C SER A 45 8.56 -24.16 -10.81
N ARG A 46 8.72 -25.06 -9.83
CA ARG A 46 7.80 -25.29 -8.72
C ARG A 46 7.72 -24.08 -7.81
N PHE A 47 8.86 -23.59 -7.31
CA PHE A 47 8.92 -22.40 -6.47
C PHE A 47 8.29 -21.19 -7.17
N SER A 48 8.64 -20.93 -8.44
CA SER A 48 8.07 -19.81 -9.18
C SER A 48 6.55 -19.92 -9.38
N ARG A 49 6.02 -21.13 -9.62
CA ARG A 49 4.58 -21.32 -9.83
C ARG A 49 3.81 -21.22 -8.51
N ILE A 50 4.28 -21.87 -7.45
CA ILE A 50 3.60 -21.87 -6.16
C ILE A 50 3.60 -20.46 -5.56
N THR A 51 4.72 -19.73 -5.61
CA THR A 51 4.77 -18.33 -5.14
C THR A 51 3.76 -17.45 -5.86
N TYR A 52 3.64 -17.57 -7.19
CA TYR A 52 2.63 -16.86 -7.96
C TYR A 52 1.19 -17.24 -7.55
N LEU A 53 0.89 -18.53 -7.47
CA LEU A 53 -0.44 -19.01 -7.14
C LEU A 53 -0.86 -18.61 -5.72
N THR A 54 0.05 -18.68 -4.75
CA THR A 54 -0.19 -18.21 -3.39
C THR A 54 -0.48 -16.70 -3.39
N ALA A 55 0.33 -15.90 -4.09
CA ALA A 55 0.10 -14.46 -4.18
C ALA A 55 -1.24 -14.12 -4.84
N ALA A 56 -1.58 -14.81 -5.94
CA ALA A 56 -2.85 -14.63 -6.65
C ALA A 56 -4.05 -14.98 -5.75
N PHE A 57 -3.96 -16.08 -5.00
CA PHE A 57 -4.98 -16.48 -4.04
C PHE A 57 -5.17 -15.42 -2.94
N LEU A 58 -4.08 -14.97 -2.31
CA LEU A 58 -4.15 -13.96 -1.25
C LEU A 58 -4.77 -12.66 -1.77
N TRP A 59 -4.33 -12.20 -2.95
CA TRP A 59 -4.90 -11.02 -3.58
C TRP A 59 -6.39 -11.18 -3.87
N GLN A 60 -6.79 -12.28 -4.53
CA GLN A 60 -8.19 -12.50 -4.86
C GLN A 60 -9.08 -12.56 -3.61
N ARG A 61 -8.60 -13.19 -2.55
CA ARG A 61 -9.35 -13.36 -1.30
C ARG A 61 -9.46 -12.07 -0.47
N TRP A 62 -8.43 -11.23 -0.49
CA TRP A 62 -8.27 -10.15 0.49
C TRP A 62 -8.04 -8.76 -0.10
N LYS A 63 -8.03 -8.58 -1.43
CA LYS A 63 -7.88 -7.26 -2.08
C LYS A 63 -8.88 -6.19 -1.60
N HIS A 64 -10.06 -6.62 -1.13
CA HIS A 64 -11.08 -5.70 -0.63
C HIS A 64 -10.60 -4.93 0.62
N LEU A 65 -9.74 -5.53 1.44
CA LEU A 65 -9.12 -4.89 2.61
C LEU A 65 -8.21 -3.72 2.24
N LEU A 66 -7.62 -3.77 1.04
CA LEU A 66 -6.78 -2.72 0.47
C LEU A 66 -7.55 -1.83 -0.52
N ARG A 67 -8.88 -1.97 -0.65
CA ARG A 67 -9.70 -1.05 -1.44
C ARG A 67 -10.44 -0.08 -0.51
N PHE A 68 -11.27 -0.63 0.37
CA PHE A 68 -11.93 0.04 1.48
C PHE A 68 -12.78 -1.01 2.21
N ASP A 69 -12.45 -1.32 3.47
CA ASP A 69 -13.22 -2.28 4.27
C ASP A 69 -14.25 -1.56 5.14
N SER A 70 -15.45 -1.36 4.61
CA SER A 70 -16.55 -0.64 5.31
C SER A 70 -17.01 -1.30 6.61
N ARG A 71 -16.71 -2.58 6.85
CA ARG A 71 -17.04 -3.27 8.09
C ARG A 71 -16.16 -2.79 9.25
N ARG A 72 -14.87 -2.59 8.97
CA ARG A 72 -13.90 -2.07 9.94
C ARG A 72 -13.86 -0.55 9.96
N LEU A 73 -13.95 0.09 8.79
CA LEU A 73 -13.84 1.54 8.59
C LEU A 73 -15.23 2.19 8.69
N THR A 74 -15.86 2.03 9.85
CA THR A 74 -17.15 2.66 10.16
C THR A 74 -17.00 4.17 10.40
N PRO A 75 -18.09 4.96 10.34
CA PRO A 75 -18.06 6.39 10.70
C PRO A 75 -17.44 6.65 12.08
N ALA A 76 -17.73 5.78 13.06
CA ALA A 76 -17.15 5.86 14.40
C ALA A 76 -15.63 5.61 14.39
N LYS A 77 -15.15 4.62 13.62
CA LYS A 77 -13.71 4.34 13.50
C LYS A 77 -12.97 5.48 12.79
N LEU A 78 -13.55 6.06 11.74
CA LEU A 78 -12.95 7.20 11.03
C LEU A 78 -12.93 8.46 11.91
N ALA A 79 -13.98 8.73 12.69
CA ALA A 79 -13.97 9.81 13.67
C ALA A 79 -12.91 9.58 14.77
N TRP A 80 -12.73 8.34 15.22
CA TRP A 80 -11.67 7.98 16.15
C TRP A 80 -10.27 8.19 15.55
N PHE A 81 -10.05 7.88 14.27
CA PHE A 81 -8.81 8.23 13.57
C PHE A 81 -8.58 9.74 13.54
N ALA A 82 -9.62 10.53 13.29
CA ALA A 82 -9.49 11.98 13.29
C ALA A 82 -9.12 12.56 14.66
N ALA A 83 -9.70 12.00 15.73
CA ALA A 83 -9.29 12.31 17.08
C ALA A 83 -7.82 11.94 17.36
N ALA A 84 -7.32 10.82 16.83
CA ALA A 84 -5.92 10.42 16.98
C ALA A 84 -4.96 11.41 16.29
N PHE A 85 -5.28 11.86 15.08
CA PHE A 85 -4.51 12.91 14.41
C PHE A 85 -4.54 14.23 15.19
N LYS A 86 -5.71 14.64 15.69
CA LYS A 86 -5.86 15.85 16.51
C LYS A 86 -5.03 15.80 17.79
N SER A 87 -5.09 14.66 18.48
CA SER A 87 -4.35 14.41 19.72
C SER A 87 -2.83 14.43 19.50
N LYS A 88 -2.38 14.05 18.29
CA LYS A 88 -0.97 14.14 17.89
C LYS A 88 -0.50 15.56 17.56
N GLY A 89 -1.42 16.52 17.43
CA GLY A 89 -1.12 17.92 17.13
C GLY A 89 -1.49 18.36 15.72
N ALA A 90 -2.35 17.62 15.01
CA ALA A 90 -2.96 18.14 13.79
C ALA A 90 -3.77 19.42 14.12
N PRO A 91 -3.61 20.52 13.36
CA PRO A 91 -4.41 21.73 13.57
C PRO A 91 -5.92 21.48 13.39
N LEU A 92 -6.27 20.55 12.50
CA LEU A 92 -7.64 20.15 12.19
C LEU A 92 -8.03 18.86 12.90
N ASP A 93 -9.30 18.73 13.22
CA ASP A 93 -9.93 17.58 13.88
C ASP A 93 -10.73 16.68 12.93
N CYS A 94 -10.62 16.94 11.62
CA CYS A 94 -11.36 16.22 10.57
C CYS A 94 -10.48 15.37 9.65
N ILE A 95 -9.16 15.29 9.88
CA ILE A 95 -8.27 14.44 9.06
C ILE A 95 -8.39 12.99 9.52
N ALA A 96 -8.88 12.07 8.68
CA ALA A 96 -9.07 10.65 9.04
C ALA A 96 -8.04 9.70 8.40
N GLY A 97 -7.15 10.20 7.55
CA GLY A 97 -6.10 9.41 6.93
C GLY A 97 -5.12 10.25 6.13
N LEU A 98 -4.01 9.62 5.74
CA LEU A 98 -2.94 10.23 4.94
C LEU A 98 -2.87 9.54 3.59
N ILE A 99 -2.74 10.30 2.51
CA ILE A 99 -2.56 9.74 1.16
C ILE A 99 -1.25 10.20 0.56
N ASP A 100 -0.53 9.25 -0.02
CA ASP A 100 0.67 9.56 -0.78
C ASP A 100 0.92 8.59 -1.92
N ARG A 101 1.76 9.02 -2.86
CA ARG A 101 2.17 8.27 -4.03
C ARG A 101 3.50 7.61 -3.79
N THR A 102 3.68 6.48 -4.45
CA THR A 102 4.95 5.78 -4.48
C THR A 102 5.27 5.29 -5.88
N LEU A 103 6.55 5.31 -6.21
CA LEU A 103 7.09 4.92 -7.51
C LEU A 103 7.91 3.65 -7.32
N GLN A 104 7.36 2.53 -7.77
CA GLN A 104 8.06 1.26 -7.72
C GLN A 104 8.99 1.12 -8.92
N LYS A 105 10.29 1.31 -8.70
CA LYS A 105 11.30 1.16 -9.74
C LYS A 105 11.29 -0.25 -10.31
N ASN A 106 11.36 -0.35 -11.64
CA ASN A 106 11.46 -1.62 -12.33
C ASN A 106 12.65 -1.66 -13.28
N ALA A 107 13.08 -2.88 -13.62
CA ALA A 107 14.07 -3.09 -14.66
C ALA A 107 13.54 -2.53 -15.98
N ARG A 108 14.44 -1.98 -16.81
CA ARG A 108 14.10 -1.48 -18.14
C ARG A 108 13.38 -2.59 -18.93
N PRO A 109 12.10 -2.39 -19.32
CA PRO A 109 11.39 -3.40 -20.08
C PRO A 109 11.96 -3.57 -21.48
N VAL A 110 11.91 -4.79 -22.00
CA VAL A 110 12.31 -5.10 -23.38
C VAL A 110 11.28 -4.65 -24.42
N ARG A 111 10.01 -4.51 -24.00
CA ARG A 111 8.89 -4.04 -24.83
C ARG A 111 8.16 -2.93 -24.11
N ASN A 112 7.57 -2.00 -24.85
CA ASN A 112 6.72 -0.93 -24.31
C ASN A 112 7.38 -0.07 -23.21
N GLN A 113 8.71 0.09 -23.24
CA GLN A 113 9.47 0.83 -22.22
C GLN A 113 8.93 2.25 -21.97
N ARG A 114 8.42 2.93 -23.01
CA ARG A 114 7.91 4.30 -22.96
C ARG A 114 6.68 4.44 -22.06
N ILE A 115 5.92 3.35 -21.88
CA ILE A 115 4.69 3.34 -21.07
C ILE A 115 5.04 3.53 -19.59
N VAL A 116 6.04 2.79 -19.11
CA VAL A 116 6.44 2.81 -17.69
C VAL A 116 7.60 3.78 -17.40
N TYR A 117 8.07 4.54 -18.39
CA TYR A 117 9.12 5.53 -18.19
C TYR A 117 8.53 6.83 -17.61
N ASN A 118 8.98 7.19 -16.42
CA ASN A 118 8.65 8.46 -15.79
C ASN A 118 9.70 9.52 -16.19
N GLY A 119 9.29 10.47 -17.04
CA GLY A 119 10.20 11.50 -17.56
C GLY A 119 10.72 12.48 -16.50
N TRP A 120 9.93 12.76 -15.46
CA TRP A 120 10.33 13.67 -14.39
C TRP A 120 11.44 13.08 -13.51
N LYS A 121 11.28 11.83 -13.06
CA LYS A 121 12.28 11.12 -12.25
C LYS A 121 13.35 10.42 -13.09
N ARG A 122 13.18 10.34 -14.41
CA ARG A 122 14.08 9.66 -15.38
C ARG A 122 14.32 8.18 -15.05
N ILE A 123 13.28 7.49 -14.57
CA ILE A 123 13.31 6.06 -14.19
C ILE A 123 12.19 5.28 -14.88
N HIS A 124 12.35 3.96 -14.99
CA HIS A 124 11.22 3.07 -15.28
C HIS A 124 10.56 2.72 -13.93
N CYS A 125 9.27 2.97 -13.80
CA CYS A 125 8.52 2.63 -12.60
C CYS A 125 7.06 2.29 -12.88
N LEU A 126 6.47 1.54 -11.95
CA LEU A 126 5.03 1.45 -11.75
C LEU A 126 4.60 2.45 -10.67
N LYS A 127 3.48 3.12 -10.88
CA LYS A 127 2.89 4.07 -9.95
C LYS A 127 1.84 3.41 -9.09
N TYR A 128 1.83 3.80 -7.82
CA TYR A 128 0.76 3.49 -6.89
C TYR A 128 0.45 4.73 -6.06
N HIS A 129 -0.76 4.79 -5.53
CA HIS A 129 -1.02 5.61 -4.35
C HIS A 129 -1.63 4.75 -3.26
N ALA A 130 -1.43 5.15 -2.02
CA ALA A 130 -1.96 4.45 -0.87
C ALA A 130 -2.49 5.45 0.15
N VAL A 131 -3.55 5.03 0.84
CA VAL A 131 -4.08 5.72 2.01
C VAL A 131 -3.70 4.93 3.25
N VAL A 132 -3.18 5.63 4.25
CA VAL A 132 -2.70 5.09 5.51
C VAL A 132 -3.51 5.69 6.65
N SER A 133 -4.03 4.83 7.52
CA SER A 133 -4.71 5.23 8.75
C SER A 133 -3.72 5.35 9.92
N PRO A 134 -4.08 6.06 11.00
CA PRO A 134 -3.19 6.25 12.14
C PRO A 134 -2.89 4.94 12.90
N ASP A 135 -3.69 3.88 12.70
CA ASP A 135 -3.37 2.52 13.16
C ASP A 135 -2.27 1.82 12.34
N GLY A 136 -1.63 2.54 11.41
CA GLY A 136 -0.51 2.06 10.61
C GLY A 136 -0.88 1.14 9.47
N LEU A 137 -2.17 0.96 9.19
CA LEU A 137 -2.64 0.11 8.11
C LEU A 137 -2.80 0.89 6.81
N VAL A 138 -2.46 0.24 5.70
CA VAL A 138 -2.88 0.68 4.37
C VAL A 138 -4.35 0.30 4.19
N ILE A 139 -5.22 1.30 4.02
CA ILE A 139 -6.68 1.09 3.93
C ILE A 139 -7.22 1.23 2.50
N HIS A 140 -6.40 1.79 1.62
CA HIS A 140 -6.68 1.90 0.20
C HIS A 140 -5.35 1.87 -0.56
N VAL A 141 -5.32 1.18 -1.70
CA VAL A 141 -4.26 1.27 -2.70
C VAL A 141 -4.87 1.23 -4.10
N HIS A 142 -4.32 2.02 -4.99
CA HIS A 142 -4.59 1.91 -6.42
C HIS A 142 -3.28 1.82 -7.21
N GLY A 143 -3.33 0.98 -8.25
CA GLY A 143 -2.21 0.62 -9.09
C GLY A 143 -2.15 -0.90 -9.30
N PRO A 144 -1.18 -1.40 -10.08
CA PRO A 144 -0.14 -0.63 -10.77
C PRO A 144 -0.70 0.28 -11.87
N VAL A 145 -0.21 1.51 -11.94
CA VAL A 145 -0.44 2.43 -13.07
C VAL A 145 0.88 2.71 -13.79
N ASP A 146 0.80 3.00 -15.08
CA ASP A 146 1.93 3.38 -15.91
C ASP A 146 2.71 4.57 -15.33
N GLY A 147 4.04 4.44 -15.22
CA GLY A 147 4.92 5.46 -14.65
C GLY A 147 4.84 6.84 -15.35
N ARG A 148 4.38 6.90 -16.60
CA ARG A 148 4.19 8.14 -17.36
C ARG A 148 2.94 8.94 -16.96
N ARG A 149 1.90 8.30 -16.41
CA ARG A 149 0.60 8.93 -16.16
C ARG A 149 0.71 10.08 -15.17
N HIS A 150 -0.06 11.15 -15.35
CA HIS A 150 -0.13 12.23 -14.37
C HIS A 150 -0.88 11.78 -13.11
N ASP A 151 -0.55 12.42 -12.00
CA ASP A 151 -0.98 11.96 -10.68
C ASP A 151 -2.48 12.20 -10.43
N GLU A 152 -2.99 13.29 -10.97
CA GLU A 152 -4.42 13.59 -10.99
C GLU A 152 -5.21 12.52 -11.77
N THR A 153 -4.63 12.00 -12.85
CA THR A 153 -5.23 10.91 -13.63
C THR A 153 -5.31 9.62 -12.81
N VAL A 154 -4.24 9.28 -12.07
CA VAL A 154 -4.23 8.12 -11.17
C VAL A 154 -5.31 8.24 -10.09
N TYR A 155 -5.51 9.43 -9.54
CA TYR A 155 -6.56 9.69 -8.56
C TYR A 155 -7.97 9.53 -9.16
N LYS A 156 -8.20 10.11 -10.34
CA LYS A 156 -9.50 10.00 -11.04
C LYS A 156 -9.83 8.55 -11.40
N GLU A 157 -8.85 7.77 -11.83
CA GLU A 157 -9.02 6.36 -12.21
C GLU A 157 -9.15 5.41 -10.99
N SER A 158 -8.81 5.85 -9.78
CA SER A 158 -8.83 4.98 -8.61
C SER A 158 -10.22 4.72 -8.03
N GLY A 159 -11.20 5.57 -8.35
CA GLY A 159 -12.52 5.57 -7.71
C GLY A 159 -12.45 5.95 -6.22
N LEU A 160 -11.34 6.54 -5.76
CA LEU A 160 -11.20 6.95 -4.36
C LEU A 160 -12.18 8.06 -4.02
N ALA A 161 -12.45 9.01 -4.92
CA ALA A 161 -13.42 10.08 -4.69
C ALA A 161 -14.79 9.52 -4.28
N ASP A 162 -15.34 8.57 -5.03
CA ASP A 162 -16.63 7.93 -4.72
C ASP A 162 -16.62 7.20 -3.37
N ILE A 163 -15.47 6.59 -3.01
CA ILE A 163 -15.30 5.94 -1.71
C ILE A 163 -15.32 6.97 -0.58
N LEU A 164 -14.62 8.09 -0.75
CA LEU A 164 -14.58 9.16 0.24
C LEU A 164 -15.97 9.77 0.42
N ASP A 165 -16.62 10.18 -0.68
CA ASP A 165 -17.96 10.77 -0.66
C ASP A 165 -18.99 9.86 0.01
N LYS A 166 -18.84 8.55 -0.11
CA LYS A 166 -19.75 7.57 0.51
C LYS A 166 -19.46 7.32 1.99
N HIS A 167 -18.20 7.36 2.42
CA HIS A 167 -17.78 6.79 3.70
C HIS A 167 -17.08 7.75 4.66
N PHE A 168 -16.51 8.86 4.20
CA PHE A 168 -15.72 9.78 5.02
C PHE A 168 -16.59 10.80 5.76
N TRP A 169 -17.40 10.27 6.68
CA TRP A 169 -18.32 11.03 7.51
C TRP A 169 -18.21 10.59 8.97
N THR A 170 -18.40 11.51 9.90
CA THR A 170 -18.61 11.17 11.31
C THR A 170 -20.00 10.58 11.53
N PRO A 171 -20.28 9.94 12.69
CA PRO A 171 -21.64 9.50 13.03
C PRO A 171 -22.69 10.63 13.00
N ASN A 172 -22.25 11.89 13.19
CA ASN A 172 -23.09 13.08 13.14
C ASN A 172 -23.10 13.73 11.74
N HIS A 173 -22.67 13.02 10.70
CA HIS A 173 -22.63 13.49 9.31
C HIS A 173 -21.75 14.73 9.06
N GLN A 174 -20.71 14.93 9.87
CA GLN A 174 -19.68 15.93 9.56
C GLN A 174 -18.62 15.31 8.61
N PRO A 175 -18.12 16.08 7.62
CA PRO A 175 -17.16 15.54 6.65
C PRO A 175 -15.79 15.29 7.28
N LEU A 176 -15.17 14.18 6.90
CA LEU A 176 -13.79 13.83 7.22
C LEU A 176 -12.93 13.89 5.95
N PHE A 177 -11.63 14.11 6.09
CA PHE A 177 -10.75 14.38 4.97
C PHE A 177 -9.50 13.50 5.00
N LEU A 178 -8.97 13.20 3.83
CA LEU A 178 -7.60 12.73 3.67
C LEU A 178 -6.66 13.92 3.51
N TYR A 179 -5.49 13.82 4.13
CA TYR A 179 -4.42 14.78 3.91
C TYR A 179 -3.34 14.21 3.00
N GLY A 180 -2.99 14.94 1.94
CA GLY A 180 -2.01 14.47 0.97
C GLY A 180 -1.22 15.57 0.28
N ASP A 181 -0.40 15.17 -0.68
CA ASP A 181 0.34 16.12 -1.52
C ASP A 181 -0.60 17.08 -2.26
N PRO A 182 -0.23 18.35 -2.49
CA PRO A 182 -1.06 19.29 -3.25
C PRO A 182 -1.43 18.87 -4.68
N ALA A 183 -0.79 17.83 -5.23
CA ALA A 183 -1.26 17.17 -6.44
C ALA A 183 -2.70 16.61 -6.33
N TYR A 184 -3.28 16.51 -5.12
CA TYR A 184 -4.62 16.01 -4.85
C TYR A 184 -5.66 17.10 -4.53
N SER A 185 -5.32 18.38 -4.68
CA SER A 185 -6.07 19.53 -4.14
C SER A 185 -7.47 19.80 -4.73
N VAL A 186 -7.95 19.02 -5.70
CA VAL A 186 -9.16 19.32 -6.49
C VAL A 186 -10.35 18.41 -6.14
N ALA A 187 -10.22 17.50 -5.17
CA ALA A 187 -11.26 16.52 -4.87
C ALA A 187 -12.02 16.79 -3.56
N ALA A 188 -13.29 16.37 -3.51
CA ALA A 188 -14.06 16.33 -2.27
C ALA A 188 -13.35 15.41 -1.25
N HIS A 189 -13.43 15.76 0.03
CA HIS A 189 -12.74 15.05 1.12
C HIS A 189 -11.20 15.00 1.01
N MET A 190 -10.58 15.86 0.19
CA MET A 190 -9.12 16.00 0.12
C MET A 190 -8.65 17.34 0.69
N MET A 191 -7.61 17.29 1.52
CA MET A 191 -6.89 18.44 2.03
C MET A 191 -5.41 18.36 1.67
N SER A 192 -4.79 19.52 1.48
CA SER A 192 -3.37 19.60 1.12
C SER A 192 -2.72 20.84 1.73
N PRO A 193 -1.38 20.86 1.86
CA PRO A 193 -0.65 22.04 2.32
C PRO A 193 -0.98 23.29 1.50
N PHE A 194 -1.02 24.45 2.16
CA PHE A 194 -1.12 25.73 1.47
C PHE A 194 0.08 25.93 0.54
N LYS A 195 -0.18 26.24 -0.73
CA LYS A 195 0.84 26.55 -1.76
C LYS A 195 0.45 27.82 -2.51
N GLY A 196 1.44 28.64 -2.85
CA GLY A 196 1.26 29.87 -3.60
C GLY A 196 2.51 30.75 -3.56
N PRO A 197 2.56 31.81 -4.38
CA PRO A 197 3.69 32.75 -4.40
C PRO A 197 3.87 33.50 -3.07
N VAL A 198 2.78 33.69 -2.31
CA VAL A 198 2.79 34.27 -0.98
C VAL A 198 2.08 33.32 -0.02
N VAL A 199 2.84 32.72 0.90
CA VAL A 199 2.32 31.90 2.00
C VAL A 199 2.47 32.69 3.29
N THR A 200 1.35 32.98 3.95
CA THR A 200 1.30 33.77 5.20
C THR A 200 2.01 33.04 6.35
N GLN A 201 2.32 33.75 7.43
CA GLN A 201 2.94 33.14 8.61
C GLN A 201 2.08 32.02 9.20
N ASP A 202 0.77 32.23 9.28
CA ASP A 202 -0.18 31.23 9.79
C ASP A 202 -0.26 29.99 8.90
N GLN A 203 -0.26 30.19 7.57
CA GLN A 203 -0.22 29.08 6.61
C GLN A 203 1.10 28.29 6.71
N ARG A 204 2.23 28.96 6.97
CA ARG A 204 3.51 28.27 7.21
C ARG A 204 3.48 27.48 8.53
N ALA A 205 2.90 28.05 9.58
CA ALA A 205 2.73 27.35 10.86
C ALA A 205 1.84 26.11 10.69
N PHE A 206 0.72 26.24 9.98
CA PHE A 206 -0.16 25.14 9.61
C PHE A 206 0.59 24.05 8.82
N ASN A 207 1.29 24.42 7.74
CA ASN A 207 2.05 23.48 6.92
C ASN A 207 3.13 22.75 7.74
N ARG A 208 3.81 23.47 8.65
CA ARG A 208 4.82 22.87 9.53
C ARG A 208 4.21 21.85 10.49
N ALA A 209 3.07 22.16 11.09
CA ALA A 209 2.35 21.22 11.95
C ALA A 209 1.90 19.98 11.16
N MET A 210 1.26 20.18 10.01
CA MET A 210 0.78 19.08 9.17
C MET A 210 1.90 18.25 8.53
N SER A 211 3.08 18.82 8.27
CA SER A 211 4.23 18.07 7.76
C SER A 211 4.62 16.94 8.72
N LYS A 212 4.68 17.23 10.03
CA LYS A 212 4.99 16.22 11.07
C LYS A 212 3.91 15.14 11.17
N ILE A 213 2.67 15.52 10.92
CA ILE A 213 1.54 14.58 10.90
C ILE A 213 1.60 13.67 9.68
N ARG A 214 2.14 14.14 8.56
CA ARG A 214 2.21 13.38 7.30
C ARG A 214 3.37 12.38 7.24
N GLU A 215 4.47 12.59 7.97
CA GLU A 215 5.66 11.70 7.99
C GLU A 215 5.36 10.18 8.00
N PRO A 216 4.36 9.67 8.75
CA PRO A 216 4.11 8.22 8.82
C PRO A 216 3.66 7.57 7.51
N VAL A 217 3.14 8.34 6.55
CA VAL A 217 2.82 7.80 5.21
C VAL A 217 4.09 7.41 4.45
N GLU A 218 5.21 8.07 4.70
CA GLU A 218 6.50 7.71 4.10
C GLU A 218 7.12 6.52 4.82
N TRP A 219 6.91 6.42 6.15
CA TRP A 219 7.39 5.30 6.94
C TRP A 219 6.78 3.98 6.49
N ILE A 220 5.49 3.93 6.14
CA ILE A 220 4.88 2.66 5.68
C ILE A 220 5.51 2.16 4.38
N PHE A 221 5.81 3.05 3.42
CA PHE A 221 6.44 2.62 2.17
C PHE A 221 7.86 2.09 2.40
N LYS A 222 8.58 2.72 3.33
CA LYS A 222 9.89 2.26 3.76
C LYS A 222 9.80 0.90 4.49
N GLU A 223 8.83 0.73 5.37
CA GLU A 223 8.57 -0.53 6.08
C GLU A 223 8.30 -1.66 5.09
N VAL A 224 7.41 -1.46 4.12
CA VAL A 224 7.10 -2.48 3.10
C VAL A 224 8.36 -2.87 2.30
N ALA A 225 9.19 -1.88 1.91
CA ALA A 225 10.44 -2.14 1.20
C ALA A 225 11.48 -2.90 2.07
N GLN A 226 11.56 -2.57 3.36
CA GLN A 226 12.46 -3.22 4.30
C GLN A 226 12.05 -4.68 4.56
N GLN A 227 10.76 -4.93 4.82
CA GLN A 227 10.23 -6.27 5.06
C GLN A 227 10.26 -7.15 3.79
N PHE A 228 10.04 -6.54 2.63
CA PHE A 228 9.94 -7.25 1.35
C PHE A 228 10.94 -6.71 0.32
N THR A 229 12.23 -6.81 0.61
CA THR A 229 13.32 -6.24 -0.22
C THR A 229 13.28 -6.70 -1.68
N PHE A 230 12.67 -7.85 -1.98
CA PHE A 230 12.46 -8.30 -3.36
C PHE A 230 11.77 -7.23 -4.22
N ILE A 231 10.76 -6.54 -3.69
CA ILE A 231 10.00 -5.56 -4.46
C ILE A 231 10.87 -4.33 -4.77
N ASP A 232 11.72 -3.88 -3.84
CA ASP A 232 12.56 -2.69 -3.99
C ASP A 232 13.77 -2.92 -4.93
N PHE A 233 14.22 -4.17 -5.06
CA PHE A 233 15.31 -4.49 -5.96
C PHE A 233 14.89 -4.46 -7.44
N SER A 234 15.02 -3.28 -8.05
CA SER A 234 14.59 -2.97 -9.42
C SER A 234 15.05 -3.99 -10.48
N ARG A 235 16.24 -4.58 -10.36
CA ARG A 235 16.76 -5.60 -11.31
C ARG A 235 15.94 -6.90 -11.30
N SER A 236 15.25 -7.20 -10.20
CA SER A 236 14.31 -8.34 -10.09
C SER A 236 12.88 -7.97 -10.50
N GLN A 237 12.56 -6.68 -10.55
CA GLN A 237 11.26 -6.18 -11.00
C GLN A 237 11.20 -6.13 -12.53
N LYS A 238 11.12 -7.31 -13.15
CA LYS A 238 11.10 -7.48 -14.61
C LYS A 238 9.66 -7.66 -15.11
N ILE A 239 9.06 -6.57 -15.60
CA ILE A 239 7.76 -6.60 -16.27
C ILE A 239 7.83 -7.58 -17.46
N LEU A 240 6.75 -8.33 -17.70
CA LEU A 240 6.62 -9.46 -18.65
C LEU A 240 7.29 -10.78 -18.23
N LEU A 241 8.13 -10.78 -17.18
CA LEU A 241 8.78 -11.98 -16.66
C LEU A 241 8.37 -12.31 -15.22
N SER A 242 7.89 -11.33 -14.48
CA SER A 242 7.46 -11.44 -13.09
C SER A 242 6.17 -10.63 -12.89
N PRO A 243 5.23 -11.10 -12.07
CA PRO A 243 4.00 -10.39 -11.75
C PRO A 243 4.28 -9.27 -10.72
N CYS A 244 5.08 -8.26 -11.11
CA CYS A 244 5.56 -7.19 -10.24
C CYS A 244 4.44 -6.48 -9.47
N GLY A 245 3.33 -6.14 -10.16
CA GLY A 245 2.19 -5.48 -9.53
C GLY A 245 1.51 -6.34 -8.47
N LEU A 246 1.29 -7.62 -8.77
CA LEU A 246 0.68 -8.56 -7.82
C LEU A 246 1.55 -8.72 -6.57
N PHE A 247 2.86 -8.89 -6.74
CA PHE A 247 3.77 -9.03 -5.60
C PHE A 247 3.81 -7.76 -4.75
N TYR A 248 3.80 -6.58 -5.35
CA TYR A 248 3.74 -5.32 -4.60
C TYR A 248 2.45 -5.21 -3.77
N LEU A 249 1.29 -5.49 -4.38
CA LEU A 249 -0.01 -5.43 -3.70
C LEU A 249 -0.14 -6.46 -2.58
N VAL A 250 0.37 -7.67 -2.78
CA VAL A 250 0.41 -8.71 -1.73
C VAL A 250 1.40 -8.33 -0.62
N SER A 251 2.53 -7.71 -0.94
CA SER A 251 3.45 -7.17 0.06
C SER A 251 2.78 -6.11 0.95
N LEU A 252 1.91 -5.24 0.41
CA LEU A 252 1.14 -4.30 1.24
C LEU A 252 0.17 -5.02 2.19
N LEU A 253 -0.51 -6.07 1.70
CA LEU A 253 -1.43 -6.86 2.52
C LEU A 253 -0.70 -7.57 3.66
N LEU A 254 0.46 -8.16 3.35
CA LEU A 254 1.31 -8.81 4.35
C LEU A 254 1.95 -7.79 5.30
N CYS A 255 2.24 -6.58 4.83
CA CYS A 255 2.71 -5.49 5.69
C CYS A 255 1.65 -5.09 6.72
N ASN A 256 0.36 -5.04 6.34
CA ASN A 256 -0.71 -4.80 7.31
C ASN A 256 -0.76 -5.90 8.38
N ALA A 257 -0.61 -7.17 7.99
CA ALA A 257 -0.53 -8.28 8.93
C ALA A 257 0.69 -8.16 9.87
N HIS A 258 1.85 -7.75 9.34
CA HIS A 258 3.03 -7.47 10.13
C HIS A 258 2.82 -6.30 11.11
N THR A 259 2.18 -5.21 10.65
CA THR A 259 1.82 -4.06 11.52
C THR A 259 0.93 -4.50 12.68
N ILE A 260 -0.05 -5.35 12.42
CA ILE A 260 -0.93 -5.93 13.45
C ILE A 260 -0.15 -6.74 14.48
N LEU A 261 0.76 -7.62 14.01
CA LEU A 261 1.51 -8.54 14.86
C LEU A 261 2.61 -7.86 15.69
N HIS A 262 3.27 -6.85 15.14
CA HIS A 262 4.50 -6.28 15.70
C HIS A 262 4.35 -4.84 16.20
N TYR A 263 3.21 -4.19 15.92
CA TYR A 263 2.90 -2.84 16.38
C TYR A 263 4.05 -1.83 16.16
N PRO A 264 4.44 -1.54 14.89
CA PRO A 264 5.62 -0.73 14.55
C PRO A 264 5.42 0.78 14.83
N GLN A 265 6.32 1.61 14.32
CA GLN A 265 6.41 3.04 14.66
C GLN A 265 5.12 3.84 14.44
N THR A 266 4.41 3.66 13.31
CA THR A 266 3.23 4.46 12.97
C THR A 266 2.09 4.38 14.00
N PRO A 267 1.59 3.18 14.37
CA PRO A 267 0.51 3.11 15.35
C PRO A 267 0.95 3.54 16.75
N GLN A 268 2.22 3.35 17.12
CA GLN A 268 2.79 3.92 18.34
C GLN A 268 2.80 5.46 18.30
N TYR A 269 3.20 6.05 17.17
CA TYR A 269 3.32 7.49 16.99
C TYR A 269 1.98 8.21 17.20
N PHE A 270 0.88 7.61 16.76
CA PHE A 270 -0.49 8.11 16.94
C PHE A 270 -1.22 7.57 18.17
N ALA A 271 -0.58 6.70 18.97
CA ALA A 271 -1.22 5.98 20.08
C ALA A 271 -2.53 5.30 19.65
N CYS A 272 -2.50 4.64 18.48
CA CYS A 272 -3.66 4.15 17.77
C CYS A 272 -3.49 2.66 17.47
N PRO A 273 -4.03 1.74 18.30
CA PRO A 273 -3.90 0.30 18.08
C PRO A 273 -4.54 -0.21 16.78
N PRO A 274 -3.85 -1.09 16.02
CA PRO A 274 -4.47 -1.83 14.93
C PRO A 274 -5.44 -2.90 15.49
N PRO A 275 -6.36 -3.41 14.66
CA PRO A 275 -7.19 -4.57 14.99
C PRO A 275 -6.35 -5.84 15.20
N THR A 276 -6.96 -6.91 15.70
CA THR A 276 -6.33 -8.25 15.67
C THR A 276 -6.31 -8.84 14.25
N LEU A 277 -5.56 -9.92 14.05
CA LEU A 277 -5.56 -10.62 12.75
C LEU A 277 -6.93 -11.22 12.44
N GLU A 278 -7.63 -11.74 13.46
CA GLU A 278 -8.97 -12.30 13.37
C GLU A 278 -9.99 -11.24 12.94
N GLU A 279 -9.88 -10.03 13.49
CA GLU A 279 -10.72 -8.88 13.12
C GLU A 279 -10.39 -8.34 11.73
N TYR A 280 -9.10 -8.36 11.34
CA TYR A 280 -8.67 -7.82 10.05
C TYR A 280 -8.98 -8.77 8.88
N PHE A 281 -8.75 -10.07 9.04
CA PHE A 281 -9.02 -11.08 8.03
C PHE A 281 -10.42 -11.68 8.17
N ILE A 282 -11.43 -10.83 8.27
CA ILE A 282 -12.84 -11.25 8.20
C ILE A 282 -13.26 -11.34 6.74
N GLY A 283 -13.60 -12.56 6.30
CA GLY A 283 -14.14 -12.81 4.97
C GLY A 283 -15.65 -12.78 4.98
#